data_AF-A0A8S1S0T9-F1
#
_entry.id   AF-A0A8S1S0T9-F1
#
_cell.length_a   1.000
_cell.length_b   1.000
_cell.length_c   1.000
_cell.angle_alpha   90.00
_cell.angle_beta   90.00
_cell.angle_gamma   90.00
#
_symmetry.space_group_name_H-M   'P 1'
#
loop_
_entity.id
_entity.type
_entity.pdbx_description
1 polymer ?
#
loop_
_entity_poly.entity_id
_entity_poly.type
_entity_poly.pdbx_seq_one_letter_code
_entity_poly.pdbx_strand_id
1 'polypeptide(L)'
;MLSKFVSFQSSTDNRDKMLKMLQNWELLRSYMLLGIDNQQSEQKFLVYQHIYVCRRLLRLGKSLQTILNILQKQQIHHPKKHFHQIPHAVNEMSTYSVYMFYFFFHLIEGIMVIHQMGFFEKTFNHQLLKIISHSFWTLGLLTQLVFYLNRLRTNFRRESEMKQQIQNGISNQEFISQIKALTNERYQYGLLILRIIGDLTCAMQKAQIPEQILNTRFNRGLVALGGLMSSAIQIYLQAKREDKKENVCEV
;
A
#
# COMPACT_ATOMS: atom_id res chain seq x y z
N MET A 1 10.74 12.43 -22.23
CA MET A 1 9.26 12.61 -22.06
C MET A 1 8.74 11.72 -20.93
N LEU A 2 9.01 10.42 -20.97
CA LEU A 2 8.61 9.46 -19.92
C LEU A 2 9.14 9.82 -18.51
N SER A 3 10.40 10.25 -18.39
CA SER A 3 10.98 10.70 -17.12
C SER A 3 10.30 11.93 -16.53
N LYS A 4 9.85 12.88 -17.36
CA LYS A 4 9.10 14.06 -16.93
C LYS A 4 7.68 13.70 -16.48
N PHE A 5 7.06 12.73 -17.15
CA PHE A 5 5.76 12.19 -16.75
C PHE A 5 5.83 11.45 -15.40
N VAL A 6 6.88 10.65 -15.19
CA VAL A 6 7.20 9.98 -13.93
C VAL A 6 7.41 10.98 -12.78
N SER A 7 8.19 12.05 -13.00
CA SER A 7 8.40 13.09 -11.98
C SER A 7 7.13 13.89 -11.66
N PHE A 8 6.26 14.09 -12.66
CA PHE A 8 4.95 14.69 -12.43
C PHE A 8 4.09 13.76 -11.56
N GLN A 9 4.08 12.47 -11.88
CA GLN A 9 3.30 11.48 -11.14
C GLN A 9 3.79 11.30 -9.70
N SER A 10 5.09 11.38 -9.44
CA SER A 10 5.60 11.36 -8.06
C SER A 10 5.21 12.61 -7.28
N SER A 11 5.08 13.78 -7.93
CA SER A 11 4.62 15.02 -7.28
C SER A 11 3.15 14.97 -6.84
N THR A 12 2.33 14.10 -7.45
CA THR A 12 0.92 13.94 -7.10
C THR A 12 0.66 12.91 -6.00
N ASP A 13 1.68 12.16 -5.58
CA ASP A 13 1.55 11.10 -4.58
C ASP A 13 1.05 11.62 -3.23
N ASN A 14 1.62 12.73 -2.73
CA ASN A 14 1.21 13.33 -1.45
C ASN A 14 -0.26 13.77 -1.50
N ARG A 15 -0.69 14.30 -2.65
CA ARG A 15 -2.07 14.73 -2.89
C ARG A 15 -3.02 13.55 -2.87
N ASP A 16 -2.69 12.42 -3.50
CA ASP A 16 -3.51 11.19 -3.43
C ASP A 16 -3.62 10.65 -1.99
N LYS A 17 -2.57 10.75 -1.17
CA LYS A 17 -2.62 10.32 0.24
C LYS A 17 -3.49 11.24 1.10
N MET A 18 -3.38 12.55 0.94
CA MET A 18 -4.26 13.50 1.63
C MET A 18 -5.73 13.29 1.23
N LEU A 19 -5.99 13.12 -0.07
CA LEU A 19 -7.35 12.83 -0.54
C LEU A 19 -7.86 11.47 -0.03
N LYS A 20 -6.99 10.48 0.21
CA LYS A 20 -7.39 9.23 0.88
C LYS A 20 -7.90 9.48 2.28
N MET A 21 -7.23 10.33 3.03
CA MET A 21 -7.61 10.68 4.39
C MET A 21 -8.96 11.40 4.37
N LEU A 22 -9.11 12.43 3.53
CA LEU A 22 -10.37 13.17 3.35
C LEU A 22 -11.52 12.27 2.89
N GLN A 23 -11.25 11.37 1.93
CA GLN A 23 -12.22 10.37 1.48
C GLN A 23 -12.76 9.57 2.66
N ASN A 24 -11.87 8.94 3.43
CA ASN A 24 -12.31 8.06 4.53
C ASN A 24 -12.89 8.85 5.71
N TRP A 25 -12.50 10.11 5.90
CA TRP A 25 -13.13 11.00 6.86
C TRP A 25 -14.62 11.24 6.54
N GLU A 26 -14.93 11.54 5.28
CA GLU A 26 -16.32 11.74 4.85
C GLU A 26 -17.13 10.44 4.91
N LEU A 27 -16.50 9.28 4.68
CA LEU A 27 -17.15 7.97 4.92
C LEU A 27 -17.47 7.75 6.40
N LEU A 28 -16.57 8.12 7.31
CA LEU A 28 -16.79 8.02 8.75
C LEU A 28 -17.94 8.93 9.17
N ARG A 29 -17.97 10.18 8.68
CA ARG A 29 -19.07 11.12 8.94
C ARG A 29 -20.41 10.60 8.43
N SER A 30 -20.43 10.05 7.22
CA SER A 30 -21.62 9.37 6.69
C SER A 30 -22.09 8.27 7.65
N TYR A 31 -21.17 7.42 8.11
CA TYR A 31 -21.50 6.34 9.05
C TYR A 31 -22.06 6.84 10.39
N MET A 32 -21.45 7.87 10.99
CA MET A 32 -21.89 8.44 12.27
C MET A 32 -23.29 9.06 12.22
N LEU A 33 -23.73 9.50 11.03
CA LEU A 33 -25.04 10.11 10.83
C LEU A 33 -26.13 9.11 10.44
N LEU A 34 -25.79 7.83 10.18
CA LEU A 34 -26.78 6.81 9.85
C LEU A 34 -27.76 6.62 11.02
N GLY A 35 -29.05 6.72 10.72
CA GLY A 35 -30.11 6.60 11.73
C GLY A 35 -30.36 7.86 12.56
N ILE A 36 -29.53 8.90 12.43
CA ILE A 36 -29.73 10.21 13.05
C ILE A 36 -30.22 11.22 12.01
N ASP A 37 -29.44 11.41 10.95
CA ASP A 37 -29.76 12.28 9.82
C ASP A 37 -29.34 11.59 8.51
N ASN A 38 -30.28 10.84 7.95
CA ASN A 38 -30.04 10.02 6.76
C ASN A 38 -29.75 10.89 5.52
N GLN A 39 -30.37 12.06 5.41
CA GLN A 39 -30.15 12.97 4.29
C GLN A 39 -28.71 13.50 4.32
N GLN A 40 -28.25 13.97 5.48
CA GLN A 40 -26.87 14.41 5.63
C GLN A 40 -25.89 13.24 5.46
N SER A 41 -26.21 12.05 5.96
CA SER A 41 -25.41 10.84 5.77
C SER A 41 -25.18 10.51 4.29
N GLU A 42 -26.22 10.61 3.46
CA GLU A 42 -26.13 10.39 2.01
C GLU A 42 -25.30 11.46 1.31
N GLN A 43 -25.48 12.74 1.66
CA GLN A 43 -24.65 13.82 1.11
C GLN A 43 -23.16 13.59 1.38
N LYS A 44 -22.81 13.18 2.60
CA LYS A 44 -21.42 12.85 2.98
C LYS A 44 -20.89 11.64 2.21
N PHE A 45 -21.75 10.65 1.98
CA PHE A 45 -21.39 9.49 1.15
C PHE A 45 -21.13 9.87 -0.32
N LEU A 46 -21.90 10.80 -0.89
CA LEU A 46 -21.66 11.31 -2.25
C LEU A 46 -20.31 12.04 -2.33
N VAL A 47 -19.96 12.86 -1.34
CA VAL A 47 -18.64 13.51 -1.27
C VAL A 47 -17.52 12.46 -1.23
N TYR A 48 -17.67 11.40 -0.42
CA TYR A 48 -16.74 10.26 -0.42
C TYR A 48 -16.56 9.65 -1.83
N GLN A 49 -17.65 9.49 -2.59
CA GLN A 49 -17.60 8.95 -3.95
C GLN A 49 -16.89 9.90 -4.93
N HIS A 50 -17.15 11.20 -4.86
CA HIS A 50 -16.47 12.19 -5.70
C HIS A 50 -14.96 12.23 -5.42
N ILE A 51 -14.56 12.28 -4.15
CA ILE A 51 -13.13 12.25 -3.78
C ILE A 51 -12.48 10.94 -4.28
N TYR A 52 -13.19 9.81 -4.21
CA TYR A 52 -12.70 8.55 -4.76
C TYR A 52 -12.39 8.66 -6.26
N VAL A 53 -13.29 9.26 -7.06
CA VAL A 53 -13.05 9.49 -8.49
C VAL A 53 -11.86 10.41 -8.72
N CYS A 54 -11.74 11.52 -7.98
CA CYS A 54 -10.58 12.43 -8.07
C CYS A 54 -9.25 11.69 -7.85
N ARG A 55 -9.21 10.77 -6.88
CA ARG A 55 -8.00 9.97 -6.61
C ARG A 55 -7.66 9.00 -7.74
N ARG A 56 -8.67 8.44 -8.41
CA ARG A 56 -8.45 7.58 -9.58
C ARG A 56 -7.82 8.37 -10.72
N LEU A 57 -8.27 9.61 -10.93
CA LEU A 57 -7.67 10.53 -11.90
C LEU A 57 -6.21 10.85 -11.57
N LEU A 58 -5.88 11.11 -10.30
CA LEU A 58 -4.49 11.35 -9.89
C LEU A 58 -3.58 10.14 -10.09
N ARG A 59 -4.14 8.93 -10.20
CA ARG A 59 -3.39 7.69 -10.42
C ARG A 59 -3.28 7.28 -11.88
N LEU A 60 -3.84 8.06 -12.79
CA LEU A 60 -3.76 7.79 -14.21
C LEU A 60 -2.29 7.82 -14.63
N GLY A 61 -1.78 6.68 -15.12
CA GLY A 61 -0.35 6.51 -15.41
C GLY A 61 0.49 5.85 -14.31
N LYS A 62 -0.06 5.53 -13.13
CA LYS A 62 0.68 4.75 -12.11
C LYS A 62 1.09 3.36 -12.59
N SER A 63 0.31 2.73 -13.48
CA SER A 63 0.69 1.45 -14.08
C SER A 63 2.01 1.55 -14.86
N LEU A 64 2.23 2.64 -15.59
CA LEU A 64 3.49 2.93 -16.29
C LEU A 64 4.65 3.12 -15.30
N GLN A 65 4.40 3.85 -14.20
CA GLN A 65 5.38 3.98 -13.12
C GLN A 65 5.77 2.60 -12.54
N THR A 66 4.80 1.73 -12.30
CA THR A 66 5.04 0.39 -11.78
C THR A 66 5.89 -0.44 -12.75
N ILE A 67 5.64 -0.39 -14.06
CA ILE A 67 6.48 -1.05 -15.06
C ILE A 67 7.92 -0.52 -15.01
N LEU A 68 8.09 0.80 -14.94
CA LEU A 68 9.44 1.38 -14.89
C LEU A 68 10.20 0.97 -13.64
N ASN A 69 9.52 0.89 -12.49
CA ASN A 69 10.13 0.40 -11.26
C ASN A 69 10.56 -1.08 -11.39
N ILE A 70 9.78 -1.92 -12.07
CA ILE A 70 10.14 -3.32 -12.36
C ILE A 70 11.40 -3.36 -13.24
N LEU A 71 11.42 -2.60 -14.33
CA LEU A 71 12.55 -2.57 -15.28
C LEU A 71 13.83 -2.02 -14.64
N GLN A 72 13.74 -0.97 -13.83
CA GLN A 72 14.90 -0.40 -13.12
C GLN A 72 15.45 -1.38 -12.08
N LYS A 73 14.59 -2.07 -11.32
CA LYS A 73 15.04 -3.09 -10.36
C LYS A 73 15.70 -4.28 -11.05
N GLN A 74 15.22 -4.69 -12.22
CA GLN A 74 15.86 -5.73 -13.03
C GLN A 74 17.26 -5.32 -13.51
N GLN A 75 17.48 -4.05 -13.85
CA GLN A 75 18.80 -3.54 -14.25
C GLN A 75 19.80 -3.44 -13.08
N ILE A 76 19.32 -3.20 -11.86
CA ILE A 76 20.15 -3.12 -10.64
C ILE A 76 20.54 -4.52 -10.13
N HIS A 77 19.74 -5.56 -10.41
CA HIS A 77 20.01 -6.94 -9.99
C HIS A 77 20.51 -7.81 -11.14
N HIS A 78 21.68 -7.49 -11.71
CA HIS A 78 22.48 -8.54 -12.33
C HIS A 78 22.92 -9.51 -11.22
N PRO A 79 22.64 -10.82 -11.34
CA PRO A 79 22.86 -11.77 -10.26
C PRO A 79 24.33 -12.13 -10.17
N LYS A 80 25.15 -11.25 -9.60
CA LYS A 80 26.50 -11.62 -9.16
C LYS A 80 26.38 -12.27 -7.78
N LYS A 81 26.33 -13.61 -7.80
CA LYS A 81 26.66 -14.54 -6.71
C LYS A 81 25.99 -14.24 -5.36
N HIS A 82 24.81 -14.80 -5.06
CA HIS A 82 24.39 -15.25 -3.72
C HIS A 82 22.99 -15.93 -3.73
N PHE A 83 22.71 -16.82 -4.68
CA PHE A 83 21.42 -17.52 -4.80
C PHE A 83 21.14 -18.60 -3.73
N HIS A 84 21.95 -18.71 -2.67
CA HIS A 84 21.95 -19.90 -1.78
C HIS A 84 21.29 -19.69 -0.42
N GLN A 85 20.47 -18.65 -0.25
CA GLN A 85 19.68 -18.46 0.96
C GLN A 85 18.19 -18.37 0.59
N ILE A 86 17.41 -19.40 0.92
CA ILE A 86 15.95 -19.47 0.74
C ILE A 86 15.22 -18.17 1.15
N PRO A 87 15.60 -17.47 2.24
CA PRO A 87 14.99 -16.18 2.61
C PRO A 87 15.15 -15.06 1.57
N HIS A 88 16.22 -15.07 0.78
CA HIS A 88 16.46 -14.05 -0.26
C HIS A 88 15.52 -14.23 -1.45
N ALA A 89 15.44 -15.45 -1.97
CA ALA A 89 14.57 -15.78 -3.10
C ALA A 89 13.09 -15.49 -2.80
N VAL A 90 12.62 -15.83 -1.59
CA VAL A 90 11.24 -15.55 -1.15
C VAL A 90 10.97 -14.04 -1.10
N ASN A 91 11.93 -13.23 -0.63
CA ASN A 91 11.79 -11.78 -0.55
C ASN A 91 11.78 -11.13 -1.94
N GLU A 92 12.60 -11.61 -2.87
CA GLU A 92 12.63 -11.13 -4.26
C GLU A 92 11.33 -11.49 -5.00
N MET A 93 10.90 -12.75 -4.91
CA MET A 93 9.63 -13.20 -5.51
C MET A 93 8.46 -12.38 -4.96
N SER A 94 8.39 -12.20 -3.63
CA SER A 94 7.36 -11.37 -3.00
C SER A 94 7.38 -9.93 -3.53
N THR A 95 8.58 -9.37 -3.73
CA THR A 95 8.74 -8.00 -4.26
C THR A 95 8.19 -7.87 -5.68
N TYR A 96 8.54 -8.80 -6.58
CA TYR A 96 8.03 -8.78 -7.95
C TYR A 96 6.52 -9.04 -8.02
N SER A 97 6.01 -9.96 -7.22
CA SER A 97 4.57 -10.24 -7.11
C SER A 97 3.79 -9.01 -6.65
N VAL A 98 4.30 -8.27 -5.65
CA VAL A 98 3.68 -7.01 -5.21
C VAL A 98 3.58 -6.01 -6.38
N TYR A 99 4.66 -5.78 -7.12
CA TYR A 99 4.61 -4.88 -8.28
C TYR A 99 3.67 -5.36 -9.38
N MET A 100 3.63 -6.66 -9.66
CA MET A 100 2.74 -7.24 -10.66
C MET A 100 1.27 -7.03 -10.29
N PHE A 101 0.90 -7.28 -9.03
CA PHE A 101 -0.48 -7.08 -8.58
C PHE A 101 -0.88 -5.60 -8.57
N TYR A 102 0.01 -4.70 -8.12
CA TYR A 102 -0.25 -3.26 -8.21
C TYR A 102 -0.32 -2.75 -9.65
N PHE A 103 0.44 -3.34 -10.57
CA PHE A 103 0.35 -3.03 -11.99
C PHE A 103 -1.04 -3.32 -12.54
N PHE A 104 -1.57 -4.54 -12.35
CA PHE A 104 -2.90 -4.90 -12.82
C PHE A 104 -4.00 -4.09 -12.13
N PHE A 105 -3.87 -3.82 -10.84
CA PHE A 105 -4.77 -2.91 -10.13
C PHE A 105 -4.84 -1.54 -10.82
N HIS A 106 -3.69 -0.89 -11.04
CA HIS A 106 -3.63 0.44 -11.66
C HIS A 106 -4.04 0.43 -13.14
N LEU A 107 -3.74 -0.64 -13.87
CA LEU A 107 -4.12 -0.80 -15.26
C LEU A 107 -5.65 -0.81 -15.41
N ILE A 108 -6.33 -1.65 -14.63
CA ILE A 108 -7.79 -1.77 -14.70
C ILE A 108 -8.46 -0.48 -14.20
N GLU A 109 -7.94 0.13 -13.13
CA GLU A 109 -8.41 1.44 -12.64
C GLU A 109 -8.31 2.52 -13.73
N GLY A 110 -7.20 2.56 -14.46
CA GLY A 110 -6.98 3.48 -15.58
C GLY A 110 -7.95 3.24 -16.73
N ILE A 111 -8.14 1.98 -17.14
CA ILE A 111 -9.12 1.60 -18.18
C ILE A 111 -10.52 2.08 -17.79
N MET A 112 -10.93 1.84 -16.55
CA MET A 112 -12.24 2.28 -16.07
C MET A 112 -12.39 3.81 -16.05
N VAL A 113 -11.31 4.58 -15.79
CA VAL A 113 -11.38 6.06 -15.85
C VAL A 113 -11.48 6.54 -17.30
N ILE A 114 -10.68 5.99 -18.21
CA ILE A 114 -10.70 6.35 -19.63
C ILE A 114 -12.07 6.04 -20.24
N HIS A 115 -12.67 4.91 -19.86
CA HIS A 115 -14.04 4.58 -20.28
C HIS A 115 -15.08 5.58 -19.74
N GLN A 116 -14.99 5.99 -18.47
CA GLN A 116 -15.87 7.01 -17.89
C GLN A 116 -15.75 8.38 -18.56
N MET A 117 -14.63 8.68 -19.21
CA MET A 117 -14.43 9.89 -20.00
C MET A 117 -15.02 9.81 -21.42
N GLY A 118 -15.58 8.67 -21.82
CA GLY A 118 -16.23 8.49 -23.13
C GLY A 118 -15.30 8.12 -24.29
N PHE A 119 -14.05 7.70 -24.01
CA PHE A 119 -13.10 7.33 -25.07
C PHE A 119 -13.40 5.97 -25.74
N PHE A 120 -14.29 5.16 -25.17
CA PHE A 120 -14.65 3.85 -25.69
C PHE A 120 -16.16 3.79 -25.95
N GLU A 121 -16.54 3.37 -27.16
CA GLU A 121 -17.95 3.19 -27.55
C GLU A 121 -18.59 1.97 -26.89
N LYS A 122 -17.79 0.96 -26.51
CA LYS A 122 -18.29 -0.29 -25.93
C LYS A 122 -18.62 -0.13 -24.46
N THR A 123 -19.78 -0.63 -24.04
CA THR A 123 -20.17 -0.70 -22.62
C THR A 123 -19.38 -1.79 -21.90
N PHE A 124 -18.59 -1.44 -20.88
CA PHE A 124 -17.97 -2.40 -19.98
C PHE A 124 -18.81 -2.63 -18.72
N ASN A 125 -18.74 -3.84 -18.17
CA ASN A 125 -19.26 -4.10 -16.83
C ASN A 125 -18.32 -3.50 -15.77
N HIS A 126 -18.57 -2.24 -15.40
CA HIS A 126 -17.77 -1.53 -14.39
C HIS A 126 -17.75 -2.21 -13.03
N GLN A 127 -18.84 -2.87 -12.65
CA GLN A 127 -18.90 -3.57 -11.36
C GLN A 127 -17.93 -4.75 -11.34
N LEU A 128 -17.92 -5.55 -12.41
CA LEU A 128 -16.97 -6.66 -12.56
C LEU A 128 -15.53 -6.16 -12.59
N LEU A 129 -15.22 -5.14 -13.39
CA LEU A 129 -13.87 -4.55 -13.45
C LEU A 129 -13.42 -4.00 -12.09
N LYS A 130 -14.32 -3.37 -11.34
CA LYS A 130 -14.04 -2.89 -9.99
C LYS A 130 -13.69 -4.05 -9.05
N ILE A 131 -14.46 -5.14 -9.06
CA ILE A 131 -14.19 -6.34 -8.24
C ILE A 131 -12.81 -6.90 -8.61
N ILE A 132 -12.55 -7.16 -9.89
CA ILE A 132 -11.27 -7.73 -10.36
C ILE A 132 -10.09 -6.83 -9.97
N SER A 133 -10.19 -5.53 -10.20
CA SER A 133 -9.14 -4.58 -9.83
C SER A 133 -8.84 -4.61 -8.33
N HIS A 134 -9.88 -4.59 -7.49
CA HIS A 134 -9.69 -4.60 -6.03
C HIS A 134 -9.26 -5.97 -5.49
N SER A 135 -9.55 -7.06 -6.19
CA SER A 135 -8.96 -8.38 -5.92
C SER A 135 -7.45 -8.37 -6.15
N PHE A 136 -6.98 -7.78 -7.26
CA PHE A 136 -5.54 -7.58 -7.48
C PHE A 136 -4.90 -6.70 -6.41
N TRP A 137 -5.57 -5.61 -5.99
CA TRP A 137 -5.07 -4.80 -4.87
C TRP A 137 -4.98 -5.61 -3.57
N THR A 138 -6.00 -6.42 -3.27
CA THR A 138 -6.00 -7.28 -2.09
C THR A 138 -4.86 -8.29 -2.12
N LEU A 139 -4.63 -8.97 -3.26
CA LEU A 139 -3.51 -9.90 -3.42
C LEU A 139 -2.16 -9.19 -3.26
N GLY A 140 -2.01 -8.00 -3.84
CA GLY A 140 -0.82 -7.16 -3.65
C GLY A 140 -0.55 -6.85 -2.18
N LEU A 141 -1.58 -6.47 -1.43
CA LEU A 141 -1.48 -6.20 0.01
C LEU A 141 -1.14 -7.46 0.81
N LEU A 142 -1.73 -8.62 0.50
CA LEU A 142 -1.43 -9.88 1.17
C LEU A 142 0.02 -10.31 0.93
N THR A 143 0.51 -10.23 -0.30
CA THR A 143 1.93 -10.51 -0.59
C THR A 143 2.85 -9.51 0.10
N GLN A 144 2.47 -8.23 0.13
CA GLN A 144 3.23 -7.19 0.83
C GLN A 144 3.27 -7.43 2.35
N LEU A 145 2.18 -7.95 2.94
CA LEU A 145 2.12 -8.35 4.34
C LEU A 145 3.09 -9.50 4.63
N VAL A 146 3.06 -10.55 3.80
CA VAL A 146 3.99 -11.69 3.89
C VAL A 146 5.44 -11.21 3.81
N PHE A 147 5.74 -10.29 2.90
CA PHE A 147 7.07 -9.69 2.79
C PHE A 147 7.52 -9.01 4.08
N TYR A 148 6.71 -8.13 4.67
CA TYR A 148 7.10 -7.44 5.92
C TYR A 148 7.15 -8.36 7.14
N LEU A 149 6.29 -9.37 7.22
CA LEU A 149 6.37 -10.40 8.27
C LEU A 149 7.68 -11.19 8.18
N ASN A 150 8.10 -11.56 6.97
CA ASN A 150 9.39 -12.21 6.76
C ASN A 150 10.56 -11.30 7.11
N ARG A 151 10.51 -10.00 6.74
CA ARG A 151 11.53 -9.01 7.14
C ARG A 151 11.60 -8.83 8.65
N LEU A 152 10.46 -8.76 9.33
CA LEU A 152 10.38 -8.67 10.78
C LEU A 152 11.00 -9.91 11.44
N ARG A 153 10.68 -11.11 10.95
CA ARG A 153 11.30 -12.37 11.40
C ARG A 153 12.82 -12.37 11.20
N THR A 154 13.30 -11.97 10.03
CA THR A 154 14.75 -11.88 9.75
C THR A 154 15.43 -10.87 10.66
N ASN A 155 14.77 -9.73 10.95
CA ASN A 155 15.31 -8.72 11.85
C ASN A 155 15.47 -9.27 13.30
N PHE A 156 14.47 -9.98 13.82
CA PHE A 156 14.60 -10.68 15.12
C PHE A 156 15.72 -11.73 15.13
N ARG A 157 15.87 -12.48 14.03
CA ARG A 157 16.96 -13.45 13.89
C ARG A 157 18.34 -12.75 13.92
N ARG A 158 18.49 -11.63 13.21
CA ARG A 158 19.74 -10.83 13.22
C ARG A 158 20.07 -10.33 14.62
N GLU A 159 19.08 -9.86 15.39
CA GLU A 159 19.33 -9.49 16.78
C GLU A 159 19.85 -10.67 17.61
N SER A 160 19.26 -11.86 17.46
CA SER A 160 19.70 -13.06 18.17
C SER A 160 21.13 -13.45 17.81
N GLU A 161 21.49 -13.39 16.53
CA GLU A 161 22.85 -13.67 16.03
C GLU A 161 23.85 -12.63 16.57
N MET A 162 23.47 -11.35 16.61
CA MET A 162 24.32 -10.28 17.15
C MET A 162 24.55 -10.43 18.65
N LYS A 163 23.54 -10.83 19.41
CA LYS A 163 23.69 -11.13 20.84
C LYS A 163 24.68 -12.26 21.11
N GLN A 164 24.76 -13.26 20.23
CA GLN A 164 25.76 -14.31 20.30
C GLN A 164 27.17 -13.80 19.96
N GLN A 165 27.28 -12.87 19.00
CA GLN A 165 28.56 -12.27 18.59
C GLN A 165 29.16 -11.29 19.61
N ILE A 166 28.39 -10.79 20.59
CA ILE A 166 28.95 -10.00 21.72
C ILE A 166 30.04 -10.80 22.45
N GLN A 167 29.89 -12.13 22.52
CA GLN A 167 30.89 -13.02 23.13
C GLN A 167 32.23 -13.01 22.37
N ASN A 168 32.27 -12.48 21.14
CA ASN A 168 33.43 -12.46 20.25
C ASN A 168 34.11 -11.07 20.14
N GLY A 169 33.82 -10.13 21.05
CA GLY A 169 34.62 -8.90 21.20
C GLY A 169 34.12 -7.66 20.43
N ILE A 170 32.84 -7.59 20.04
CA ILE A 170 32.23 -6.34 19.53
C ILE A 170 32.24 -5.27 20.63
N SER A 171 32.58 -4.01 20.29
CA SER A 171 32.54 -2.92 21.26
C SER A 171 31.10 -2.66 21.74
N ASN A 172 30.92 -2.38 23.04
CA ASN A 172 29.60 -2.10 23.61
C ASN A 172 28.87 -0.95 22.90
N GLN A 173 29.61 0.06 22.39
CA GLN A 173 29.03 1.20 21.68
C GLN A 173 28.49 0.79 20.30
N GLU A 174 29.25 -0.01 19.56
CA GLU A 174 28.81 -0.54 18.26
C GLU A 174 27.59 -1.43 18.42
N PHE A 175 27.58 -2.31 19.43
CA PHE A 175 26.42 -3.15 19.73
C PHE A 175 25.16 -2.33 20.03
N ILE A 176 25.25 -1.33 20.91
CA ILE A 176 24.09 -0.46 21.25
C ILE A 176 23.57 0.25 20.00
N SER A 177 24.47 0.80 19.16
CA SER A 177 24.06 1.50 17.93
C SER A 177 23.32 0.57 16.96
N GLN A 178 23.79 -0.66 16.81
CA GLN A 178 23.22 -1.65 15.90
C GLN A 178 21.87 -2.16 16.40
N ILE A 179 21.71 -2.40 17.70
CA ILE A 179 20.41 -2.76 18.32
C ILE A 179 19.39 -1.64 18.17
N LYS A 180 19.83 -0.38 18.33
CA LYS A 180 18.95 0.79 18.11
C LYS A 180 18.49 0.87 16.66
N ALA A 181 19.36 0.59 15.70
CA ALA A 181 19.01 0.52 14.28
C ALA A 181 17.99 -0.60 14.00
N LEU A 182 18.23 -1.81 14.48
CA LEU A 182 17.27 -2.93 14.34
C LEU A 182 15.92 -2.60 14.98
N THR A 183 15.91 -1.94 16.13
CA THR A 183 14.68 -1.52 16.81
C THR A 183 13.89 -0.49 16.00
N ASN A 184 14.58 0.49 15.39
CA ASN A 184 13.94 1.45 14.48
C ASN A 184 13.38 0.75 13.22
N GLU A 185 14.11 -0.21 12.63
CA GLU A 185 13.60 -1.02 11.51
C GLU A 185 12.32 -1.77 11.88
N ARG A 186 12.27 -2.42 13.05
CA ARG A 186 11.06 -3.12 13.52
C ARG A 186 9.88 -2.19 13.70
N TYR A 187 10.12 -1.02 14.28
CA TYR A 187 9.09 0.00 14.43
C TYR A 187 8.53 0.41 13.06
N GLN A 188 9.39 0.60 12.05
CA GLN A 188 8.96 0.89 10.69
C GLN A 188 8.16 -0.28 10.08
N TYR A 189 8.61 -1.54 10.22
CA TYR A 189 7.86 -2.70 9.75
C TYR A 189 6.50 -2.83 10.43
N GLY A 190 6.41 -2.57 11.74
CA GLY A 190 5.15 -2.56 12.48
C GLY A 190 4.15 -1.54 11.93
N LEU A 191 4.61 -0.32 11.65
CA LEU A 191 3.78 0.70 10.99
C LEU A 191 3.32 0.27 9.59
N LEU A 192 4.21 -0.31 8.79
CA LEU A 192 3.87 -0.78 7.44
C LEU A 192 2.85 -1.93 7.47
N ILE A 193 2.96 -2.83 8.45
CA ILE A 193 1.98 -3.91 8.68
C ILE A 193 0.61 -3.31 9.07
N LEU A 194 0.57 -2.37 10.03
CA LEU A 194 -0.68 -1.71 10.44
C LEU A 194 -1.32 -0.95 9.28
N ARG A 195 -0.51 -0.26 8.46
CA ARG A 195 -0.96 0.40 7.23
C ARG A 195 -1.64 -0.59 6.28
N ILE A 196 -1.01 -1.75 6.04
CA ILE A 196 -1.53 -2.79 5.16
C ILE A 196 -2.84 -3.36 5.69
N ILE A 197 -2.94 -3.63 7.00
CA ILE A 197 -4.18 -4.11 7.63
C ILE A 197 -5.31 -3.10 7.40
N GLY A 198 -5.06 -1.81 7.61
CA GLY A 198 -6.03 -0.75 7.30
C GLY A 198 -6.46 -0.76 5.84
N ASP A 199 -5.53 -0.92 4.90
CA ASP A 199 -5.83 -0.99 3.47
C ASP A 199 -6.54 -2.26 3.03
N LEU A 200 -6.27 -3.39 3.69
CA LEU A 200 -6.97 -4.65 3.43
C LEU A 200 -8.47 -4.51 3.70
N THR A 201 -8.87 -3.82 4.77
CA THR A 201 -10.32 -3.60 5.03
C THR A 201 -11.01 -2.89 3.87
N CYS A 202 -10.37 -1.88 3.29
CA CYS A 202 -10.87 -1.13 2.15
C CYS A 202 -10.87 -1.94 0.86
N ALA A 203 -9.78 -2.66 0.60
CA ALA A 203 -9.60 -3.46 -0.61
C ALA A 203 -10.57 -4.63 -0.64
N MET A 204 -10.66 -5.39 0.45
CA MET A 204 -11.53 -6.56 0.58
C MET A 204 -13.02 -6.17 0.46
N GLN A 205 -13.45 -5.07 1.10
CA GLN A 205 -14.83 -4.60 0.96
C GLN A 205 -15.20 -4.29 -0.50
N LYS A 206 -14.29 -3.66 -1.25
CA LYS A 206 -14.52 -3.30 -2.65
C LYS A 206 -14.40 -4.50 -3.61
N ALA A 207 -13.59 -5.49 -3.25
CA ALA A 207 -13.50 -6.78 -3.92
C ALA A 207 -14.66 -7.73 -3.56
N GLN A 208 -15.55 -7.33 -2.64
CA GLN A 208 -16.67 -8.16 -2.14
C GLN A 208 -16.23 -9.48 -1.48
N ILE A 209 -14.98 -9.56 -1.01
CA ILE A 209 -14.43 -10.79 -0.42
C ILE A 209 -15.19 -11.20 0.86
N PRO A 210 -15.47 -10.29 1.82
CA PRO A 210 -16.23 -10.65 3.02
C PRO A 210 -17.63 -11.17 2.69
N GLU A 211 -18.25 -10.62 1.65
CA GLU A 211 -19.60 -11.02 1.22
C GLU A 211 -19.57 -12.42 0.61
N GLN A 212 -18.57 -12.72 -0.22
CA GLN A 212 -18.41 -14.04 -0.84
C GLN A 212 -18.04 -15.15 0.15
N ILE A 213 -17.25 -14.84 1.18
CA ILE A 213 -16.74 -15.85 2.12
C ILE A 213 -17.65 -15.98 3.35
N LEU A 214 -18.09 -14.86 3.92
CA LEU A 214 -18.80 -14.82 5.19
C LEU A 214 -20.29 -14.52 5.03
N ASN A 215 -20.77 -14.23 3.82
CA ASN A 215 -22.12 -13.69 3.57
C ASN A 215 -22.41 -12.42 4.39
N THR A 216 -21.38 -11.65 4.73
CA THR A 216 -21.50 -10.38 5.45
C THR A 216 -20.72 -9.27 4.75
N ARG A 217 -20.99 -8.01 5.11
CA ARG A 217 -20.22 -6.86 4.63
C ARG A 217 -19.57 -6.16 5.81
N PHE A 218 -18.38 -5.60 5.60
CA PHE A 218 -17.84 -4.68 6.58
C PHE A 218 -18.73 -3.45 6.66
N ASN A 219 -19.06 -3.03 7.88
CA ASN A 219 -19.81 -1.80 8.07
C ASN A 219 -18.96 -0.60 7.59
N ARG A 220 -19.64 0.49 7.21
CA ARG A 220 -18.97 1.68 6.66
C ARG A 220 -17.96 2.29 7.64
N GLY A 221 -18.23 2.22 8.94
CA GLY A 221 -17.34 2.72 9.99
C GLY A 221 -16.00 1.99 10.03
N LEU A 222 -16.00 0.66 9.98
CA LEU A 222 -14.79 -0.17 9.97
C LEU A 222 -13.92 0.14 8.75
N VAL A 223 -14.54 0.23 7.57
CA VAL A 223 -13.85 0.58 6.32
C VAL A 223 -13.26 1.99 6.41
N ALA A 224 -14.01 2.95 6.96
CA ALA A 224 -13.55 4.32 7.15
C ALA A 224 -12.35 4.40 8.11
N LEU A 225 -12.43 3.74 9.26
CA LEU A 225 -11.35 3.70 10.25
C LEU A 225 -10.09 3.04 9.69
N GLY A 226 -10.24 1.91 8.99
CA GLY A 226 -9.11 1.25 8.33
C GLY A 226 -8.44 2.15 7.30
N GLY A 227 -9.22 2.83 6.47
CA GLY A 227 -8.72 3.76 5.47
C GLY A 227 -8.09 5.03 6.06
N LEU A 228 -8.62 5.55 7.18
CA LEU A 228 -8.03 6.68 7.91
C LEU A 228 -6.70 6.29 8.54
N MET A 229 -6.66 5.16 9.26
CA MET A 229 -5.45 4.63 9.90
C MET A 229 -4.34 4.44 8.86
N SER A 230 -4.62 3.79 7.74
CA SER A 230 -3.60 3.56 6.70
C SER A 230 -3.13 4.87 6.05
N SER A 231 -4.00 5.86 5.91
CA SER A 231 -3.64 7.18 5.39
C SER A 231 -2.75 7.96 6.36
N ALA A 232 -3.11 7.98 7.63
CA ALA A 232 -2.36 8.66 8.68
C ALA A 232 -0.94 8.08 8.82
N ILE A 233 -0.82 6.75 8.85
CA ILE A 233 0.49 6.09 8.89
C ILE A 233 1.32 6.44 7.65
N GLN A 234 0.72 6.46 6.46
CA GLN A 234 1.44 6.82 5.25
C GLN A 234 1.96 8.26 5.29
N ILE A 235 1.12 9.22 5.70
CA ILE A 235 1.50 10.64 5.79
C ILE A 235 2.64 10.80 6.81
N TYR A 236 2.53 10.14 7.97
CA TYR A 236 3.58 10.15 8.99
C TYR A 236 4.91 9.58 8.46
N LEU A 237 4.88 8.40 7.83
CA LEU A 237 6.08 7.78 7.26
C LEU A 237 6.72 8.66 6.19
N GLN A 238 5.91 9.37 5.41
CA GLN A 238 6.38 10.27 4.38
C GLN A 238 7.03 11.54 4.95
N ALA A 239 6.38 12.19 5.92
CA ALA A 239 6.96 13.33 6.62
C ALA A 239 8.30 12.97 7.28
N LYS A 240 8.39 11.79 7.91
CA LYS A 240 9.63 11.31 8.52
C LYS A 240 10.76 11.09 7.50
N ARG A 241 10.46 10.65 6.27
CA ARG A 241 11.47 10.50 5.20
C ARG A 241 12.03 11.84 4.76
N GLU A 242 11.16 12.85 4.62
CA GLU A 242 11.55 14.21 4.23
C GLU A 242 12.44 14.85 5.30
N ASP A 243 12.11 14.66 6.59
CA ASP A 243 12.88 15.24 7.70
C ASP A 243 14.24 14.57 7.93
N LYS A 244 14.34 13.24 7.80
CA LYS A 244 15.52 12.48 8.27
C LYS A 244 16.43 11.93 7.18
N LYS A 245 16.09 12.03 5.89
CA LYS A 245 16.74 11.26 4.81
C LYS A 245 16.86 9.76 5.15
N GLU A 246 15.96 9.23 5.99
CA GLU A 246 15.97 7.82 6.38
C GLU A 246 15.46 6.97 5.21
N ASN A 247 16.27 5.99 4.78
CA ASN A 247 15.88 5.00 3.77
C ASN A 247 14.86 4.02 4.34
N VAL A 248 13.58 4.39 4.34
CA VAL A 248 12.49 3.46 4.63
C VAL A 248 12.34 2.53 3.43
N CYS A 249 12.64 1.25 3.62
CA CYS A 249 12.55 0.24 2.58
C CYS A 249 11.07 -0.15 2.35
N GLU A 250 10.36 0.66 1.56
CA GLU A 250 9.01 0.34 1.09
C GLU A 250 9.07 -0.41 -0.24
N VAL A 251 8.35 -1.52 -0.31
CA VAL A 251 8.07 -2.26 -1.55
C VAL A 251 6.67 -1.95 -2.03
#